data_AF-A0A7S4QLF7-F1
#
_entry.id   AF-A0A7S4QLF7-F1
#
_cell.length_a   1.000
_cell.length_b   1.000
_cell.length_c   1.000
_cell.angle_alpha   90.00
_cell.angle_beta   90.00
_cell.angle_gamma   90.00
#
_symmetry.space_group_name_H-M   'P 1'
#
loop_
_entity.id
_entity.type
_entity.pdbx_description
1 polymer ?
#
loop_
_entity_poly.entity_id
_entity_poly.type
_entity_poly.pdbx_seq_one_letter_code
_entity_poly.pdbx_strand_id
1 'polypeptide(L)'
;AQAIFAQARAKACIEGLHPVRQRRSMDREQKISIFRESLGPGVDAACWTKCDVEFSADPGDPKADFAQSVLAAHDWDLQVALSAVLGDARGPAPQPARLEATDAEGYRAPMRTGYTDTLMAPITPQEERRLQMEREAEQLRRERELLAQAEARRAAAEHARHEMQARQIEEQRLEAERAALERRRRRQRAAAAEAAAAAS
;
A
#
# COMPACT_ATOMS: atom_id res chain seq x y z
N ALA A 1 39.43 -33.67 -22.29
CA ALA A 1 39.50 -32.21 -22.06
C ALA A 1 38.13 -31.53 -21.84
N GLN A 2 36.99 -32.21 -21.92
CA GLN A 2 35.67 -31.59 -21.73
C GLN A 2 35.09 -31.68 -20.29
N ALA A 3 35.69 -32.50 -19.41
CA ALA A 3 35.20 -32.66 -18.03
C ALA A 3 35.71 -31.58 -17.04
N ILE A 4 36.75 -30.81 -17.40
CA ILE A 4 37.36 -29.81 -16.51
C ILE A 4 36.53 -28.50 -16.49
N PHE A 5 35.83 -28.19 -17.59
CA PHE A 5 35.00 -26.98 -17.68
C PHE A 5 33.67 -27.06 -16.91
N ALA A 6 33.17 -28.27 -16.64
CA ALA A 6 31.93 -28.44 -15.85
C ALA A 6 32.17 -28.18 -14.35
N GLN A 7 33.36 -28.49 -13.83
CA GLN A 7 33.69 -28.28 -12.42
C GLN A 7 34.00 -26.81 -12.08
N ALA A 8 34.43 -26.01 -13.07
CA ALA A 8 34.68 -24.58 -12.89
C ALA A 8 33.38 -23.74 -12.78
N ARG A 9 32.26 -24.21 -13.33
CA ARG A 9 30.95 -23.52 -13.19
C ARG A 9 30.24 -23.81 -11.87
N ALA A 10 30.46 -24.97 -11.26
CA ALA A 10 29.82 -25.31 -9.98
C ALA A 10 30.46 -24.61 -8.77
N LYS A 11 31.74 -24.19 -8.86
CA LYS A 11 32.42 -23.43 -7.80
C LYS A 11 32.09 -21.93 -7.80
N ALA A 12 31.57 -21.37 -8.89
CA ALA A 12 31.19 -19.96 -8.96
C ALA A 12 29.82 -19.65 -8.31
N CYS A 13 29.05 -20.68 -7.90
CA CYS A 13 27.73 -20.49 -7.30
C CYS A 13 27.69 -20.58 -5.77
N ILE A 14 28.82 -20.85 -5.10
CA ILE A 14 28.88 -20.97 -3.63
C ILE A 14 29.50 -19.72 -2.97
N GLU A 15 30.23 -18.89 -3.73
CA GLU A 15 30.74 -17.59 -3.26
C GLU A 15 29.92 -16.42 -3.81
N GLY A 16 28.60 -16.64 -3.96
CA GLY A 16 27.62 -15.55 -3.98
C GLY A 16 27.53 -14.92 -2.60
N LEU A 17 28.61 -14.29 -2.15
CA LEU A 17 28.58 -13.22 -1.15
C LEU A 17 27.48 -12.28 -1.60
N HIS A 18 26.31 -12.39 -0.96
CA HIS A 18 25.31 -11.34 -1.04
C HIS A 18 26.07 -10.05 -0.80
N PRO A 19 26.05 -9.07 -1.73
CA PRO A 19 26.54 -7.75 -1.38
C PRO A 19 25.74 -7.40 -0.13
N VAL A 20 26.44 -7.29 1.01
CA VAL A 20 25.90 -6.66 2.20
C VAL A 20 25.44 -5.33 1.66
N ARG A 21 24.14 -5.22 1.34
CA ARG A 21 23.52 -3.97 0.96
C ARG A 21 23.89 -3.09 2.12
N GLN A 22 24.86 -2.21 1.91
CA GLN A 22 25.07 -1.05 2.75
C GLN A 22 23.71 -0.38 2.68
N ARG A 23 22.85 -0.70 3.66
CA ARG A 23 21.62 0.01 3.89
C ARG A 23 22.14 1.40 4.17
N ARG A 24 22.08 2.27 3.16
CA ARG A 24 22.36 3.69 3.33
C ARG A 24 21.58 4.07 4.58
N SER A 25 22.29 4.38 5.64
CA SER A 25 21.68 4.80 6.89
C SER A 25 20.80 5.97 6.51
N MET A 26 19.49 5.79 6.58
CA MET A 26 18.54 6.80 6.18
C MET A 26 18.75 8.03 7.06
N ASP A 27 18.78 9.21 6.44
CA ASP A 27 19.01 10.45 7.16
C ASP A 27 17.90 10.67 8.20
N ARG A 28 18.24 11.34 9.31
CA ARG A 28 17.28 11.58 10.42
C ARG A 28 16.05 12.33 9.94
N GLU A 29 16.22 13.31 9.06
CA GLU A 29 15.13 14.08 8.46
C GLU A 29 14.23 13.21 7.58
N GLN A 30 14.82 12.28 6.82
CA GLN A 30 14.05 11.34 6.00
C GLN A 30 13.24 10.37 6.87
N LYS A 31 13.80 9.91 8.00
CA LYS A 31 13.07 9.11 8.98
C LYS A 31 11.88 9.86 9.57
N ILE A 32 12.06 11.13 9.92
CA ILE A 32 10.98 11.98 10.44
C ILE A 32 9.90 12.18 9.38
N SER A 33 10.28 12.45 8.13
CA SER A 33 9.32 12.64 7.03
C SER A 33 8.48 11.39 6.76
N ILE A 34 9.12 10.23 6.63
CA ILE A 34 8.42 8.95 6.38
C ILE A 34 7.55 8.56 7.58
N PHE A 35 8.02 8.80 8.81
CA PHE A 35 7.25 8.53 10.01
C PHE A 35 5.96 9.38 10.03
N ARG A 36 6.06 10.68 9.71
CA ARG A 36 4.89 11.57 9.59
C ARG A 36 3.92 11.09 8.51
N GLU A 37 4.43 10.69 7.35
CA GLU A 37 3.61 10.21 6.24
C GLU A 37 2.90 8.88 6.60
N SER A 38 3.58 7.99 7.31
CA SER A 38 3.05 6.68 7.72
C SER A 38 1.95 6.76 8.77
N LEU A 39 1.93 7.80 9.59
CA LEU A 39 0.83 8.06 10.53
C LEU A 39 -0.45 8.56 9.81
N GLY A 40 -0.32 8.99 8.55
CA GLY A 40 -1.44 9.44 7.73
C GLY A 40 -1.99 10.82 8.11
N PRO A 41 -2.78 11.44 7.22
CA PRO A 41 -3.41 12.74 7.47
C PRO A 41 -4.53 12.70 8.52
N GLY A 42 -5.01 11.51 8.92
CA GLY A 42 -6.19 11.30 9.75
C GLY A 42 -5.95 11.19 11.26
N VAL A 43 -4.72 11.34 11.75
CA VAL A 43 -4.52 11.58 13.20
C VAL A 43 -4.72 13.07 13.45
N ASP A 44 -5.99 13.46 13.46
CA ASP A 44 -6.44 14.84 13.65
C ASP A 44 -5.80 15.42 14.91
N ALA A 45 -5.34 16.67 14.83
CA ALA A 45 -4.71 17.40 15.93
C ALA A 45 -5.53 17.36 17.25
N ALA A 46 -6.83 17.08 17.16
CA ALA A 46 -7.75 16.93 18.29
C ALA A 46 -7.48 15.70 19.17
N CYS A 47 -6.84 14.63 18.66
CA CYS A 47 -6.49 13.47 19.49
C CYS A 47 -5.24 13.74 20.36
N TRP A 48 -4.44 14.73 19.99
CA TRP A 48 -3.15 15.04 20.62
C TRP A 48 -3.29 16.03 21.77
N THR A 49 -4.25 16.95 21.70
CA THR A 49 -4.55 17.90 22.80
C THR A 49 -5.21 17.25 24.02
N LYS A 50 -5.57 15.96 23.94
CA LYS A 50 -6.12 15.21 25.08
C LYS A 50 -5.06 14.50 25.92
N CYS A 51 -3.81 14.49 25.45
CA CYS A 51 -2.65 14.11 26.25
C CYS A 51 -2.06 15.42 26.79
N ASP A 52 -2.36 15.76 28.05
CA ASP A 52 -1.80 16.89 28.79
C ASP A 52 -0.27 16.75 28.97
N VAL A 53 0.47 16.94 27.89
CA VAL A 53 1.90 17.25 27.95
C VAL A 53 1.98 18.72 27.59
N GLU A 54 2.13 19.56 28.60
CA GLU A 54 2.53 20.96 28.46
C GLU A 54 3.94 21.00 27.83
N PHE A 55 4.01 20.74 26.52
CA PHE A 55 5.24 20.80 25.76
C PHE A 55 5.34 22.20 25.16
N SER A 56 6.31 22.94 25.69
CA SER A 56 6.77 24.29 25.32
C SER A 56 6.34 24.77 23.94
N ALA A 57 5.71 25.94 23.93
CA ALA A 57 5.34 26.72 22.76
C ALA A 57 6.58 27.25 22.01
N ASP A 58 7.21 26.41 21.21
CA ASP A 58 7.87 26.85 19.98
C ASP A 58 6.85 26.73 18.84
N PRO A 59 6.76 27.69 17.89
CA PRO A 59 5.83 27.64 16.76
C PRO A 59 6.25 26.63 15.67
N GLY A 60 6.89 25.52 16.08
CA GLY A 60 7.30 24.41 15.23
C GLY A 60 6.16 23.44 14.96
N ASP A 61 6.31 22.60 13.93
CA ASP A 61 5.38 21.52 13.62
C ASP A 61 5.32 20.52 14.81
N PRO A 62 4.22 20.45 15.59
CA PRO A 62 4.15 19.55 16.76
C PRO A 62 4.29 18.08 16.38
N LYS A 63 3.96 17.75 15.12
CA LYS A 63 4.16 16.43 14.52
C LYS A 63 5.63 16.07 14.34
N ALA A 64 6.50 17.06 14.07
CA ALA A 64 7.92 16.84 13.91
C ALA A 64 8.59 16.57 15.26
N ASP A 65 8.23 17.34 16.29
CA ASP A 65 8.78 17.17 17.64
C ASP A 65 8.36 15.82 18.24
N PHE A 66 7.09 15.43 18.04
CA PHE A 66 6.64 14.10 18.42
C PHE A 66 7.41 12.99 17.68
N ALA A 67 7.50 13.06 16.35
CA ALA A 67 8.23 12.08 15.56
C ALA A 67 9.70 11.98 16.01
N GLN A 68 10.33 13.12 16.32
CA GLN A 68 11.69 13.17 16.83
C GLN A 68 11.82 12.53 18.22
N SER A 69 10.89 12.80 19.14
CA SER A 69 10.90 12.22 20.49
C SER A 69 10.72 10.69 20.46
N VAL A 70 9.79 10.19 19.64
CA VAL A 70 9.54 8.75 19.50
C VAL A 70 10.70 8.05 18.82
N LEU A 71 11.23 8.62 17.73
CA LEU A 71 12.39 8.05 17.06
C LEU A 71 13.62 8.08 17.97
N ALA A 72 13.82 9.11 18.78
CA ALA A 72 14.91 9.19 19.75
C ALA A 72 14.80 8.10 20.84
N ALA A 73 13.58 7.76 21.29
CA ALA A 73 13.35 6.69 22.26
C ALA A 73 13.62 5.28 21.71
N HIS A 74 13.61 5.11 20.38
CA HIS A 74 13.78 3.82 19.70
C HIS A 74 15.08 3.74 18.88
N ASP A 75 16.16 4.41 19.31
CA ASP A 75 17.47 4.42 18.64
C ASP A 75 17.41 4.81 17.14
N TRP A 76 16.43 5.63 16.78
CA TRP A 76 16.11 6.02 15.41
C TRP A 76 15.74 4.83 14.50
N ASP A 77 15.24 3.72 15.04
CA ASP A 77 14.67 2.63 14.26
C ASP A 77 13.21 2.94 13.88
N LEU A 78 13.00 3.25 12.59
CA LEU A 78 11.70 3.62 12.04
C LEU A 78 10.68 2.50 12.18
N GLN A 79 11.07 1.23 11.99
CA GLN A 79 10.13 0.11 12.02
C GLN A 79 9.67 -0.15 13.44
N VAL A 80 10.60 -0.12 14.41
CA VAL A 80 10.28 -0.30 15.82
C VAL A 80 9.38 0.84 16.30
N ALA A 81 9.74 2.09 16.00
CA ALA A 81 8.94 3.27 16.35
C ALA A 81 7.52 3.22 15.77
N LEU A 82 7.36 2.88 14.48
CA LEU A 82 6.05 2.75 13.86
C LEU A 82 5.24 1.60 14.46
N SER A 83 5.87 0.45 14.74
CA SER A 83 5.19 -0.68 15.36
C SER A 83 4.69 -0.37 16.78
N ALA A 84 5.45 0.42 17.54
CA ALA A 84 5.07 0.86 18.88
C ALA A 84 3.88 1.83 18.87
N VAL A 85 3.81 2.72 17.87
CA VAL A 85 2.75 3.74 17.77
C VAL A 85 1.49 3.23 17.08
N LEU A 86 1.63 2.46 16.01
CA LEU A 86 0.51 1.90 15.24
C LEU A 86 -0.04 0.59 15.84
N GLY A 87 0.62 0.05 16.88
CA GLY A 87 0.13 -1.11 17.62
C GLY A 87 0.14 -2.40 16.79
N ASP A 88 1.16 -2.60 15.96
CA ASP A 88 1.26 -3.80 15.13
C ASP A 88 1.61 -4.99 16.03
N ALA A 89 0.61 -5.84 16.29
CA ALA A 89 0.63 -6.94 17.27
C ALA A 89 1.51 -8.13 16.86
N ARG A 90 2.65 -7.89 16.20
CA ARG A 90 3.60 -8.92 15.71
C ARG A 90 5.03 -8.78 16.24
N GLY A 91 5.33 -7.79 17.09
CA GLY A 91 6.58 -7.73 17.86
C GLY A 91 6.37 -8.10 19.33
N PRO A 92 7.38 -8.63 20.04
CA PRO A 92 7.28 -8.81 21.49
C PRO A 92 7.06 -7.43 22.11
N ALA A 93 5.86 -7.22 22.66
CA ALA A 93 5.51 -5.98 23.31
C ALA A 93 6.55 -5.66 24.41
N PRO A 94 7.20 -4.49 24.40
CA PRO A 94 7.94 -4.05 25.57
C PRO A 94 6.94 -3.95 26.73
N GLN A 95 7.28 -4.58 27.85
CA GLN A 95 6.44 -4.59 29.05
C GLN A 95 5.99 -3.16 29.38
N PRO A 96 4.68 -2.89 29.52
CA PRO A 96 4.25 -1.57 29.93
C PRO A 96 4.77 -1.34 31.36
N ALA A 97 5.57 -0.28 31.51
CA ALA A 97 5.88 0.27 32.81
C ALA A 97 4.54 0.52 33.54
N ARG A 98 4.45 0.03 34.77
CA ARG A 98 3.27 0.13 35.65
C ARG A 98 2.88 1.60 35.82
N LEU A 99 1.95 2.07 35.01
CA LEU A 99 1.21 3.30 35.27
C LEU A 99 -0.17 2.86 35.75
N GLU A 100 -0.42 3.05 37.04
CA GLU A 100 -1.74 2.94 37.65
C GLU A 100 -2.63 4.06 37.11
N ALA A 101 -3.19 3.87 35.91
CA ALA A 101 -4.16 4.79 35.33
C ALA A 101 -5.54 4.51 35.95
N THR A 102 -5.84 5.20 37.06
CA THR A 102 -7.22 5.42 37.51
C THR A 102 -7.87 6.49 36.62
N ASP A 103 -9.10 6.25 36.19
CA ASP A 103 -9.93 7.23 35.50
C ASP A 103 -10.37 8.37 36.44
N ALA A 104 -10.90 9.47 35.86
CA ALA A 104 -11.28 10.67 36.60
C ALA A 104 -12.42 10.44 37.61
N GLU A 105 -13.19 9.35 37.44
CA GLU A 105 -14.26 8.92 38.33
C GLU A 105 -13.80 7.94 39.43
N GLY A 106 -12.51 7.59 39.49
CA GLY A 106 -11.95 6.70 40.52
C GLY A 106 -12.34 5.23 40.38
N TYR A 107 -12.90 4.85 39.24
CA TYR A 107 -13.23 3.48 38.88
C TYR A 107 -11.98 2.76 38.33
N ARG A 108 -11.32 1.96 39.17
CA ARG A 108 -10.35 1.00 38.64
C ARG A 108 -11.11 0.01 37.74
N ALA A 109 -10.68 -0.11 36.48
CA ALA A 109 -11.06 -1.23 35.63
C ALA A 109 -10.91 -2.53 36.45
N PRO A 110 -11.91 -3.43 36.44
CA PRO A 110 -11.88 -4.63 37.27
C PRO A 110 -10.54 -5.34 37.03
N MET A 111 -9.75 -5.48 38.10
CA MET A 111 -8.44 -6.11 38.00
C MET A 111 -8.64 -7.42 37.27
N ARG A 112 -7.89 -7.61 36.18
CA ARG A 112 -7.83 -8.88 35.48
C ARG A 112 -7.29 -9.89 36.49
N THR A 113 -8.18 -10.55 37.22
CA THR A 113 -7.84 -11.62 38.16
C THR A 113 -7.05 -12.61 37.34
N GLY A 114 -5.79 -12.88 37.70
CA GLY A 114 -4.86 -13.69 36.89
C GLY A 114 -5.31 -15.12 36.57
N TYR A 115 -6.53 -15.50 36.91
CA TYR A 115 -7.22 -16.64 36.36
C TYR A 115 -7.68 -16.32 34.94
N THR A 116 -6.81 -16.52 33.94
CA THR A 116 -7.32 -16.88 32.62
C THR A 116 -7.99 -18.23 32.80
N ASP A 117 -9.30 -18.25 32.62
CA ASP A 117 -10.10 -19.47 32.57
C ASP A 117 -9.66 -20.30 31.35
N THR A 118 -8.56 -21.04 31.49
CA THR A 118 -8.09 -22.00 30.49
C THR A 118 -8.87 -23.31 30.65
N LEU A 119 -10.21 -23.22 30.55
CA LEU A 119 -11.10 -24.36 30.29
C LEU A 119 -11.05 -24.80 28.81
N MET A 120 -9.97 -24.51 28.09
CA MET A 120 -9.68 -25.21 26.85
C MET A 120 -9.21 -26.61 27.24
N ALA A 121 -10.12 -27.58 27.23
CA ALA A 121 -9.75 -28.98 27.30
C ALA A 121 -8.63 -29.26 26.27
N PRO A 122 -7.66 -30.12 26.59
CA PRO A 122 -6.59 -30.46 25.64
C PRO A 122 -7.23 -30.95 24.34
N ILE A 123 -7.02 -30.17 23.27
CA ILE A 123 -7.57 -30.47 21.95
C ILE A 123 -7.04 -31.84 21.55
N THR A 124 -7.95 -32.75 21.21
CA THR A 124 -7.54 -34.08 20.80
C THR A 124 -6.76 -33.97 19.48
N PRO A 125 -5.76 -34.84 19.21
CA PRO A 125 -5.02 -34.80 17.95
C PRO A 125 -5.91 -34.97 16.71
N GLN A 126 -7.12 -35.52 16.90
CA GLN A 126 -8.13 -35.64 15.84
C GLN A 126 -8.85 -34.31 15.56
N GLU A 127 -9.14 -33.52 16.58
CA GLU A 127 -9.70 -32.17 16.43
C GLU A 127 -8.68 -31.19 15.83
N GLU A 128 -7.40 -31.29 16.21
CA GLU A 128 -6.34 -30.48 15.60
C GLU A 128 -6.27 -30.68 14.08
N ARG A 129 -6.35 -31.94 13.61
CA ARG A 129 -6.37 -32.24 12.16
C ARG A 129 -7.59 -31.67 11.45
N ARG A 130 -8.77 -31.69 12.10
CA ARG A 130 -9.98 -31.06 11.54
C ARG A 130 -9.80 -29.55 11.39
N LEU A 131 -9.34 -28.89 12.46
CA LEU A 131 -9.08 -27.46 12.45
C LEU A 131 -8.02 -27.08 11.41
N GLN A 132 -7.00 -27.92 11.24
CA GLN A 132 -5.96 -27.69 10.24
C GLN A 132 -6.51 -27.80 8.81
N MET A 133 -7.31 -28.83 8.51
CA MET A 133 -7.98 -28.95 7.21
C MET A 133 -8.95 -27.78 6.94
N GLU A 134 -9.68 -27.31 7.95
CA GLU A 134 -10.56 -26.14 7.80
C GLU A 134 -9.77 -24.87 7.48
N ARG A 135 -8.64 -24.63 8.16
CA ARG A 135 -7.75 -23.50 7.88
C ARG A 135 -7.15 -23.58 6.49
N GLU A 136 -6.70 -24.76 6.06
CA GLU A 136 -6.16 -24.97 4.71
C GLU A 136 -7.24 -24.74 3.65
N ALA A 137 -8.47 -25.21 3.88
CA ALA A 137 -9.59 -24.96 2.97
C ALA A 137 -9.96 -23.47 2.90
N GLU A 138 -9.90 -22.75 4.03
CA GLU A 138 -10.15 -21.31 4.08
C GLU A 138 -9.04 -20.53 3.37
N GLN A 139 -7.78 -20.92 3.56
CA GLN A 139 -6.65 -20.36 2.82
C GLN A 139 -6.82 -20.55 1.30
N LEU A 140 -7.17 -21.77 0.88
CA LEU A 140 -7.40 -22.08 -0.53
C LEU A 140 -8.57 -21.27 -1.13
N ARG A 141 -9.62 -20.99 -0.34
CA ARG A 141 -10.71 -20.11 -0.75
C ARG A 141 -10.22 -18.68 -0.97
N ARG A 142 -9.46 -18.13 -0.01
CA ARG A 142 -8.89 -16.78 -0.12
C ARG A 142 -7.95 -16.66 -1.32
N GLU A 143 -7.10 -17.66 -1.56
CA GLU A 143 -6.21 -17.67 -2.72
C GLU A 143 -6.98 -17.69 -4.04
N ARG A 144 -8.04 -18.51 -4.14
CA ARG A 144 -8.91 -18.53 -5.32
C ARG A 144 -9.62 -17.21 -5.54
N GLU A 145 -10.11 -16.57 -4.47
CA GLU A 145 -10.75 -15.25 -4.55
C GLU A 145 -9.77 -14.18 -5.05
N LEU A 146 -8.53 -14.18 -4.56
CA LEU A 146 -7.49 -13.24 -5.01
C LEU A 146 -7.14 -13.45 -6.49
N LEU A 147 -7.04 -14.70 -6.93
CA LEU A 147 -6.82 -15.02 -8.35
C LEU A 147 -7.98 -14.56 -9.22
N ALA A 148 -9.23 -14.84 -8.80
CA ALA A 148 -10.42 -14.38 -9.51
C ALA A 148 -10.49 -12.86 -9.59
N GLN A 149 -10.12 -12.14 -8.53
CA GLN A 149 -10.02 -10.67 -8.56
C GLN A 149 -8.94 -10.18 -9.52
N ALA A 150 -7.78 -10.83 -9.56
CA ALA A 150 -6.71 -10.48 -10.49
C ALA A 150 -7.13 -10.70 -11.94
N GLU A 151 -7.82 -11.80 -12.23
CA GLU A 151 -8.39 -12.08 -13.56
C GLU A 151 -9.47 -11.06 -13.94
N ALA A 152 -10.38 -10.74 -13.03
CA ALA A 152 -11.41 -9.71 -13.26
C ALA A 152 -10.79 -8.34 -13.58
N ARG A 153 -9.70 -7.96 -12.88
CA ARG A 153 -8.97 -6.72 -13.18
C ARG A 153 -8.31 -6.73 -14.55
N ARG A 154 -7.77 -7.87 -14.98
CA ARG A 154 -7.19 -8.02 -16.33
C ARG A 154 -8.28 -7.90 -17.40
N ALA A 155 -9.39 -8.60 -17.23
CA ALA A 155 -10.53 -8.54 -18.15
C ALA A 155 -11.11 -7.12 -18.25
N ALA A 156 -11.24 -6.41 -17.12
CA ALA A 156 -11.69 -5.02 -17.10
C ALA A 156 -10.71 -4.07 -17.83
N ALA A 157 -9.40 -4.27 -17.66
CA ALA A 157 -8.38 -3.48 -18.36
C ALA A 157 -8.40 -3.75 -19.88
N GLU A 158 -8.62 -4.99 -20.30
CA GLU A 158 -8.78 -5.35 -21.71
C GLU A 158 -10.04 -4.73 -22.30
N HIS A 159 -11.17 -4.80 -21.59
CA HIS A 159 -12.41 -4.14 -22.02
C HIS A 159 -12.22 -2.63 -22.17
N ALA A 160 -11.56 -1.98 -21.22
CA ALA A 160 -11.26 -0.55 -21.30
C ALA A 160 -10.38 -0.21 -22.51
N ARG A 161 -9.40 -1.06 -22.85
CA ARG A 161 -8.58 -0.89 -24.06
C ARG A 161 -9.41 -1.01 -25.33
N HIS A 162 -10.28 -2.00 -25.42
CA HIS A 162 -11.17 -2.18 -26.57
C HIS A 162 -12.15 -1.01 -26.72
N GLU A 163 -12.70 -0.52 -25.61
CA GLU A 163 -13.59 0.64 -25.62
C GLU A 163 -12.87 1.90 -26.11
N MET A 164 -11.63 2.15 -25.64
CA MET A 164 -10.81 3.26 -26.12
C MET A 164 -10.49 3.15 -27.62
N GLN A 165 -10.17 1.94 -28.09
CA GLN A 165 -9.94 1.69 -29.52
C GLN A 165 -11.21 1.93 -30.34
N ALA A 166 -12.37 1.50 -29.85
CA ALA A 166 -13.65 1.72 -30.53
C ALA A 166 -13.96 3.22 -30.66
N ARG A 167 -13.76 4.00 -29.58
CA ARG A 167 -13.92 5.47 -29.60
C ARG A 167 -12.98 6.14 -30.61
N GLN A 168 -11.70 5.73 -30.66
CA GLN A 168 -10.76 6.26 -31.64
C GLN A 168 -11.18 5.97 -33.09
N ILE A 169 -11.70 4.77 -33.35
CA ILE A 169 -12.19 4.40 -34.68
C ILE A 169 -13.42 5.24 -35.04
N GLU A 170 -14.34 5.46 -34.11
CA GLU A 170 -15.50 6.32 -34.32
C GLU A 170 -15.11 7.79 -34.58
N GLU A 171 -14.17 8.33 -33.81
CA GLU A 171 -13.61 9.66 -34.03
C GLU A 171 -12.99 9.79 -35.43
N GLN A 172 -12.16 8.83 -35.83
CA GLN A 172 -11.57 8.82 -37.18
C GLN A 172 -12.63 8.75 -38.29
N ARG A 173 -13.71 7.98 -38.08
CA ARG A 173 -14.83 7.92 -39.04
C ARG A 173 -15.54 9.26 -39.15
N LEU A 174 -15.82 9.93 -38.03
CA LEU A 174 -16.45 11.25 -38.01
C LEU A 174 -15.55 12.32 -38.67
N GLU A 175 -14.25 12.27 -38.42
CA GLU A 175 -13.29 13.17 -39.08
C GLU A 175 -13.24 12.95 -40.60
N ALA A 176 -13.19 11.69 -41.03
CA ALA A 176 -13.22 11.33 -42.44
C ALA A 176 -14.51 11.81 -43.13
N GLU A 177 -15.65 11.67 -42.46
CA GLU A 177 -16.95 12.15 -42.96
C GLU A 177 -16.97 13.68 -43.10
N ARG A 178 -16.48 14.40 -42.08
CA ARG A 178 -16.36 15.87 -42.13
C ARG A 178 -15.46 16.32 -43.29
N ALA A 179 -14.32 15.69 -43.46
CA ALA A 179 -13.40 15.99 -44.56
C ALA A 179 -14.04 15.69 -45.94
N ALA A 180 -14.81 14.61 -46.07
CA ALA A 180 -15.53 14.29 -47.29
C ALA A 180 -16.61 15.34 -47.63
N LEU A 181 -17.39 15.77 -46.63
CA LEU A 181 -18.39 16.84 -46.79
C LEU A 181 -17.73 18.17 -47.18
N GLU A 182 -16.60 18.52 -46.57
CA GLU A 182 -15.88 19.75 -46.92
C GLU A 182 -15.37 19.70 -48.36
N ARG A 183 -14.80 18.56 -48.79
CA ARG A 183 -14.38 18.36 -50.20
C ARG A 183 -15.57 18.50 -51.15
N ARG A 184 -16.73 17.95 -50.81
CA ARG A 184 -17.96 18.09 -51.61
C ARG A 184 -18.39 19.54 -51.72
N ARG A 185 -18.39 20.29 -50.61
CA ARG A 185 -18.71 21.73 -50.60
C ARG A 185 -17.73 22.55 -51.43
N ARG A 186 -16.42 22.28 -51.33
CA ARG A 186 -15.39 22.95 -52.15
C ARG A 186 -15.62 22.69 -53.65
N ARG A 187 -15.90 21.45 -54.04
CA ARG A 187 -16.23 21.10 -55.43
C ARG A 187 -17.49 21.82 -55.93
N GLN A 188 -18.55 21.87 -55.12
CA GLN A 188 -19.78 22.58 -55.47
C GLN A 188 -19.56 24.09 -55.65
N ARG A 189 -18.77 24.72 -54.77
CA ARG A 189 -18.43 26.15 -54.89
C ARG A 189 -17.59 26.43 -56.13
N ALA A 190 -16.60 25.58 -56.44
CA ALA A 190 -15.80 25.72 -57.65
C ALA A 190 -16.66 25.58 -58.92
N ALA A 191 -17.53 24.56 -59.00
CA ALA A 191 -18.44 24.38 -60.12
C ALA A 191 -19.43 25.55 -60.28
N ALA A 192 -19.95 26.11 -59.18
CA ALA A 192 -20.82 27.28 -59.22
C ALA A 192 -20.07 28.54 -59.69
N ALA A 193 -18.81 28.73 -59.29
CA ALA A 193 -17.97 29.84 -59.75
C ALA A 193 -17.64 29.72 -61.24
N GLU A 194 -17.32 28.52 -61.72
CA GLU A 194 -17.11 28.24 -63.15
C GLU A 194 -18.37 28.51 -63.98
N ALA A 195 -19.54 28.06 -63.51
CA ALA A 195 -20.81 28.33 -64.18
C ALA A 195 -21.16 29.82 -64.23
N ALA A 196 -20.86 30.57 -63.16
CA ALA A 196 -21.05 32.02 -63.14
C ALA A 196 -20.11 32.74 -64.12
N ALA A 197 -18.84 32.33 -64.19
CA ALA A 197 -17.88 32.88 -65.15
C ALA A 197 -18.21 32.56 -66.61
N ALA A 198 -18.84 31.41 -66.88
CA ALA A 198 -19.31 31.06 -68.23
C ALA A 198 -20.56 31.83 -68.67
N ALA A 199 -21.31 32.40 -67.72
CA ALA A 199 -22.54 33.15 -67.98
C ALA A 199 -22.31 34.68 -68.15
N SER A 200 -21.12 35.17 -67.78
CA SER A 200 -20.67 36.57 -67.96
C SER A 200 -19.94 36.76 -69.27
#